data_AF-A0A9W8AT29-F1
#
_entry.id   AF-A0A9W8AT29-F1
#
_cell.length_a   1.000
_cell.length_b   1.000
_cell.length_c   1.000
_cell.angle_alpha   90.00
_cell.angle_beta   90.00
_cell.angle_gamma   90.00
#
_symmetry.space_group_name_H-M   'P 1'
#
loop_
_entity.id
_entity.type
_entity.pdbx_description
1 polymer ?
#
loop_
_entity_poly.entity_id
_entity_poly.type
_entity_poly.pdbx_seq_one_letter_code
_entity_poly.pdbx_strand_id
1 'polypeptide(L)' 'VQLRITAANRGIVEVSLDGGDMASLRVGQYIQVQASPYPVPCVNRISNGVDWSKDINELLKFNQNFANKQQLLQDVVQTR' A
#
# COMPACT_ATOMS: atom_id res chain seq x y z
N VAL A 1 4.63 15.14 0.02
CA VAL A 1 3.28 15.62 -0.36
C VAL A 1 2.68 16.35 0.83
N GLN A 2 2.04 17.50 0.61
CA GLN A 2 1.39 18.27 1.68
C GLN A 2 -0.13 18.20 1.52
N LEU A 3 -0.84 17.81 2.57
CA LEU A 3 -2.31 17.80 2.60
C LEU A 3 -2.78 18.83 3.62
N ARG A 4 -3.47 19.88 3.17
CA ARG A 4 -3.82 21.06 3.97
C ARG A 4 -5.33 21.21 4.10
N ILE A 5 -5.78 21.59 5.29
CA ILE A 5 -7.19 21.89 5.53
C ILE A 5 -7.51 23.28 5.00
N THR A 6 -8.43 23.32 4.03
CA THR A 6 -8.86 24.56 3.38
C THR A 6 -9.77 25.39 4.30
N ALA A 7 -9.88 26.69 4.02
CA ALA A 7 -10.73 27.60 4.76
C ALA A 7 -12.23 27.28 4.64
N ALA A 8 -12.63 26.53 3.62
CA ALA A 8 -14.02 26.12 3.41
C ALA A 8 -14.45 24.95 4.31
N ASN A 9 -13.51 24.30 5.00
CA ASN A 9 -13.81 23.17 5.87
C ASN A 9 -14.68 23.59 7.07
N ARG A 10 -15.73 22.83 7.34
CA ARG A 10 -16.67 23.05 8.45
C ARG A 10 -16.62 21.95 9.52
N GLY A 11 -15.85 20.88 9.28
CA GLY A 11 -15.73 19.73 10.17
C GLY A 11 -14.40 19.64 10.89
N ILE A 12 -14.30 18.70 11.84
CA ILE A 12 -13.03 18.27 12.41
C ILE A 12 -12.42 17.25 11.46
N VAL A 13 -11.13 17.38 11.15
CA VAL A 13 -10.41 16.39 10.36
C VAL A 13 -9.53 15.58 11.29
N GLU A 14 -9.71 14.28 11.29
CA GLU A 14 -8.91 13.34 12.08
C GLU A 14 -7.81 12.72 11.23
N VAL A 15 -6.67 12.49 11.86
CA VAL A 15 -5.51 11.86 11.26
C VAL A 15 -5.23 10.59 12.04
N SER A 16 -5.22 9.48 11.33
CA SER A 16 -4.80 8.18 11.83
C SER A 16 -3.64 7.64 11.01
N LEU A 17 -2.77 6.86 11.65
CA LEU A 17 -1.68 6.13 11.01
C LEU A 17 -1.87 4.64 11.30
N ASP A 18 -1.92 3.82 10.26
CA ASP A 18 -2.12 2.36 10.35
C ASP A 18 -3.32 1.93 11.22
N GLY A 19 -4.38 2.75 11.22
CA GLY A 19 -5.61 2.51 12.00
C GLY A 19 -5.59 3.04 13.44
N GLY A 20 -4.49 3.61 13.91
CA GLY A 20 -4.40 4.26 15.22
C GLY A 20 -4.66 5.77 15.15
N ASP A 21 -5.44 6.30 16.08
CA ASP A 21 -5.73 7.74 16.18
C ASP A 21 -4.48 8.53 16.59
N MET A 22 -4.15 9.58 15.84
CA MET A 22 -2.95 10.38 16.09
C MET A 22 -3.29 11.81 16.50
N ALA A 23 -4.08 12.53 15.68
CA ALA A 23 -4.36 13.95 15.92
C ALA A 23 -5.60 14.45 15.16
N SER A 24 -6.12 15.60 15.57
CA SER A 24 -7.09 16.37 14.78
C SER A 24 -6.45 17.63 14.18
N LEU A 25 -6.81 17.94 12.94
CA LEU A 25 -6.37 19.13 12.22
C LEU A 25 -7.48 20.18 12.15
N ARG A 26 -7.08 21.43 12.33
CA ARG A 26 -7.89 22.63 12.16
C ARG A 26 -7.59 23.31 10.83
N VAL A 27 -8.47 24.23 10.44
CA VAL A 27 -8.27 25.09 9.26
C VAL A 27 -6.90 25.76 9.30
N GLY A 28 -6.18 25.73 8.17
CA GLY A 28 -4.83 26.28 8.04
C GLY A 28 -3.71 25.31 8.42
N GLN A 29 -4.00 24.26 9.20
CA GLN A 29 -3.05 23.19 9.48
C GLN A 29 -2.95 22.21 8.31
N TYR A 30 -1.87 21.42 8.32
CA TYR A 30 -1.56 20.47 7.27
C TYR A 30 -0.77 19.29 7.82
N ILE A 31 -0.76 18.20 7.06
CA ILE A 31 0.18 17.10 7.22
C ILE A 31 1.18 17.09 6.06
N GLN A 32 2.43 16.78 6.39
CA GLN A 32 3.50 16.57 5.43
C GLN A 32 3.83 15.09 5.38
N VAL A 33 3.59 14.47 4.23
CA VAL A 33 3.88 13.06 3.98
C VAL A 33 5.18 12.94 3.20
N GLN A 34 6.13 12.19 3.73
CA GLN A 34 7.40 11.88 3.10
C GLN A 34 7.82 10.45 3.39
N ALA A 35 8.65 9.87 2.53
CA ALA A 35 9.25 8.57 2.79
C ALA A 35 10.18 8.66 4.00
N SER A 36 10.03 7.72 4.93
CA SER A 36 10.94 7.60 6.07
C SER A 36 12.35 7.20 5.58
N PRO A 37 13.42 7.77 6.16
CA PRO A 37 14.79 7.27 5.93
C PRO A 37 15.04 5.92 6.65
N TYR A 38 14.11 5.46 7.49
CA TYR A 38 14.20 4.23 8.24
C TYR A 38 13.11 3.25 7.77
N PRO A 39 13.40 2.38 6.80
CA PRO A 39 12.45 1.37 6.34
C PRO A 39 12.26 0.26 7.38
N VAL A 40 11.08 -0.36 7.42
CA VAL A 40 10.84 -1.56 8.22
C VAL A 40 11.47 -2.76 7.50
N PRO A 41 12.41 -3.48 8.12
CA PRO A 41 13.01 -4.66 7.51
C PRO A 41 12.00 -5.83 7.53
N CYS A 42 11.69 -6.36 6.35
CA CYS A 42 10.79 -7.49 6.18
C CYS A 42 11.59 -8.75 5.82
N VAL A 43 11.36 -9.85 6.55
CA VAL A 43 11.95 -11.16 6.24
C VAL A 43 10.97 -11.95 5.36
N ASN A 44 11.44 -12.43 4.20
CA ASN A 44 10.60 -13.17 3.26
C ASN A 44 11.22 -14.52 2.88
N ARG A 45 10.39 -15.51 2.55
CA ARG A 45 10.77 -16.90 2.18
C ARG A 45 10.77 -17.09 0.67
N ILE A 46 11.47 -16.21 -0.04
CA ILE A 46 11.45 -16.16 -1.52
C ILE A 46 11.91 -17.50 -2.13
N SER A 47 12.87 -18.19 -1.50
CA SER A 47 13.35 -19.52 -1.93
C SER A 47 12.27 -20.60 -1.98
N ASN A 48 11.15 -20.41 -1.28
CA ASN A 48 10.03 -21.35 -1.22
C ASN A 48 8.92 -21.00 -2.22
N GLY A 49 9.18 -20.10 -3.18
CA GLY A 49 8.18 -19.63 -4.13
C GLY A 49 7.06 -18.81 -3.47
N VAL A 50 7.33 -18.22 -2.31
CA VAL A 50 6.44 -17.27 -1.63
C VAL A 50 6.74 -15.89 -2.20
N ASP A 51 5.80 -15.38 -3.01
CA ASP A 51 5.83 -14.06 -3.62
C ASP A 51 4.52 -13.34 -3.29
N TRP A 52 4.55 -12.01 -3.25
CA TRP A 52 3.38 -11.18 -2.93
C TRP A 52 2.19 -11.50 -3.83
N SER A 53 2.44 -11.86 -5.10
CA SER A 53 1.39 -12.21 -6.06
C SER A 53 0.66 -13.50 -5.68
N LYS A 54 1.38 -14.48 -5.12
CA LYS A 54 0.78 -15.73 -4.64
C LYS A 54 -0.02 -15.45 -3.38
N ASP A 55 0.57 -14.75 -2.43
CA ASP A 55 -0.07 -14.43 -1.15
C ASP A 55 -1.38 -13.65 -1.34
N ILE A 56 -1.40 -12.65 -2.23
CA ILE A 56 -2.61 -11.86 -2.48
C ILE A 56 -3.70 -12.67 -3.18
N ASN A 57 -3.35 -13.55 -4.12
CA ASN A 57 -4.30 -14.42 -4.81
C ASN A 57 -4.91 -15.45 -3.84
N GLU A 58 -4.09 -16.00 -2.95
CA GLU A 58 -4.55 -16.93 -1.90
C GLU A 58 -5.35 -16.22 -0.79
N LEU A 59 -5.09 -14.94 -0.50
CA LEU A 59 -5.83 -14.19 0.51
C LEU A 59 -7.20 -13.74 0.00
N LEU A 60 -7.25 -13.20 -1.22
CA LEU A 60 -8.48 -12.64 -1.79
C LEU A 60 -9.37 -13.70 -2.46
N LYS A 61 -8.85 -14.93 -2.64
CA LYS A 61 -9.45 -16.22 -3.04
C LYS A 61 -10.40 -16.28 -4.25
N PHE A 62 -10.99 -15.18 -4.72
CA PHE A 62 -12.04 -15.21 -5.74
C PHE A 62 -12.30 -13.86 -6.44
N ASN A 63 -11.92 -12.72 -5.86
CA ASN A 63 -12.36 -11.42 -6.39
C ASN A 63 -11.43 -10.80 -7.44
N GLN A 64 -10.13 -11.12 -7.44
CA GLN A 64 -9.12 -10.61 -8.38
C GLN A 64 -7.95 -11.60 -8.47
N ASN A 65 -7.40 -11.79 -9.66
CA ASN A 65 -6.17 -12.56 -9.87
C ASN A 65 -5.06 -11.63 -10.37
N PHE A 66 -3.93 -11.61 -9.68
CA PHE A 66 -2.72 -10.88 -10.07
C PHE A 66 -1.75 -11.83 -10.76
N ALA A 67 -1.22 -11.42 -11.91
CA ALA A 67 -0.28 -12.23 -12.68
C ALA A 67 1.16 -12.05 -12.19
N ASN A 68 1.88 -13.16 -12.02
CA ASN A 68 3.31 -13.14 -11.76
C ASN A 68 4.07 -12.87 -13.08
N LYS A 69 4.98 -11.89 -13.08
CA LYS A 69 5.77 -11.54 -14.28
C LYS A 69 6.60 -12.69 -14.83
N GLN A 70 7.16 -13.55 -13.97
CA GLN A 70 7.94 -14.70 -14.42
C GLN A 70 7.06 -15.75 -15.09
N GLN A 71 5.84 -15.94 -14.59
CA GLN A 71 4.86 -16.87 -15.17
C GLN A 71 4.35 -16.37 -16.53
N LEU A 72 4.03 -15.07 -16.66
CA LEU A 72 3.68 -14.46 -17.94
C LEU A 72 4.78 -14.59 -19.00
N LEU A 73 6.05 -14.47 -18.59
CA LEU A 73 7.18 -14.63 -19.50
C LEU A 73 7.34 -16.09 -19.97
N GLN A 74 7.03 -17.07 -19.13
CA GLN A 74 7.05 -18.49 -19.51
C GLN A 74 5.92 -18.85 -20.47
N ASP A 75 4.70 -18.33 -20.25
CA ASP A 75 3.54 -18.58 -21.10
C ASP A 75 3.73 -18.02 -22.53
N VAL A 76 4.38 -16.85 -22.66
CA VAL A 76 4.71 -16.25 -23.97
C VAL A 76 5.75 -17.08 -24.73
N VAL A 77 6.68 -17.73 -24.03
CA VAL A 77 7.69 -18.61 -24.66
C VAL A 77 7.07 -19.94 -25.13
N GLN A 78 6.06 -20.46 -24.43
CA GLN A 78 5.39 -21.72 -24.78
C GLN A 78 4.36 -21.63 -25.90
N THR A 79 3.94 -20.42 -26.30
CA THR A 79 2.93 -20.20 -27.35
C THR A 79 3.57 -19.91 -28.73
N ARG A 80 4.84 -20.27 -28.92
CA ARG A 80 5.59 -20.22 -30.18
C ARG A 80 6.15 -21.60 -30.51
#